data_AF-A0A1Q9YF63-F1
#
_entry.id   AF-A0A1Q9YF63-F1
#
_cell.length_a   1.000
_cell.length_b   1.000
_cell.length_c   1.000
_cell.angle_alpha   90.00
_cell.angle_beta   90.00
_cell.angle_gamma   90.00
#
_symmetry.space_group_name_H-M   'P 1'
#
loop_
_entity.id
_entity.type
_entity.pdbx_description
1 polymer ?
#
loop_
_entity_poly.entity_id
_entity_poly.type
_entity_poly.pdbx_seq_one_letter_code
_entity_poly.pdbx_strand_id
1 'polypeptide(L)'
;MIKKLSLICTISLTITSFMACSNSESESLKPEQDSAAIEKNQTDNQNQDKNMKQDQKKVSKALHVKGSHLLDENNEPIVLQGSSTFGLNYMPETVNENMFEFLREEMDSEVIRLAMYTAGDNGYCTGGDQNALKSLIHKGVKLAMVTDQYAVIDWHILSDGNPLTYVEESKKFFDEMSAVYAGNPGVIYEICNEPNGNITWQDVKEYAEQVIPVIQKNDPDALILVGTPQWSQKETEAAADPLDLHGNIMITVHFYAATHGQDLLDQMNQAYELGVPVFVSEFGISEASGNGRLDSDMADQWFESMNKDKISRIAWAVSNKDESSAMFKPDTDLTDPDLEDLSEYGKWLHQTYAKDARLKEFQSSKDLKDVDHMDKKTGDDKDNGIESDVFSDEEEVTDESELEVSIHEKKSWEKDDRIYTQYELELKNPTSKTVSDWKETIRFSKSFTIDQSWNAVFTINDNELIIKPVDWNSKIEPNQKMEDIGFILASDSKLNLRLR
;
A
#
# COMPACT_ATOMS: atom_id res chain seq x y z
N MET A 1 71.75 -52.27 -7.25
CA MET A 1 72.35 -51.07 -7.88
C MET A 1 71.19 -50.28 -8.48
N ILE A 2 71.02 -48.97 -8.31
CA ILE A 2 71.81 -47.89 -7.64
C ILE A 2 70.89 -47.12 -6.65
N LYS A 3 71.46 -46.24 -5.84
CA LYS A 3 70.76 -45.43 -4.82
C LYS A 3 71.07 -43.94 -5.02
N LYS A 4 70.09 -43.09 -4.63
CA LYS A 4 70.24 -41.71 -4.09
C LYS A 4 70.57 -40.48 -4.99
N LEU A 5 69.95 -39.37 -4.56
CA LEU A 5 70.40 -37.95 -4.51
C LEU A 5 70.29 -37.02 -5.75
N SER A 6 69.41 -36.02 -5.63
CA SER A 6 69.68 -34.56 -5.57
C SER A 6 71.00 -34.00 -6.15
N LEU A 7 70.94 -32.95 -6.99
CA LEU A 7 71.21 -31.55 -6.55
C LEU A 7 70.86 -30.46 -7.61
N ILE A 8 70.53 -29.27 -7.09
CA ILE A 8 70.33 -27.92 -7.66
C ILE A 8 71.41 -27.48 -8.71
N CYS A 9 71.07 -26.61 -9.70
CA CYS A 9 71.64 -25.25 -9.96
C CYS A 9 71.52 -24.73 -11.44
N THR A 10 72.03 -23.50 -11.67
CA THR A 10 72.18 -22.67 -12.92
C THR A 10 70.90 -22.04 -13.49
N ILE A 11 70.77 -20.73 -13.82
CA ILE A 11 71.65 -19.54 -14.05
C ILE A 11 72.02 -19.26 -15.54
N SER A 12 71.38 -18.19 -16.07
CA SER A 12 71.78 -17.15 -17.05
C SER A 12 72.80 -17.38 -18.18
N LEU A 13 72.52 -16.85 -19.39
CA LEU A 13 73.20 -15.62 -19.88
C LEU A 13 72.55 -14.91 -21.10
N THR A 14 72.95 -13.64 -21.27
CA THR A 14 72.59 -12.55 -22.23
C THR A 14 73.08 -12.71 -23.69
N ILE A 15 72.53 -11.91 -24.64
CA ILE A 15 73.15 -11.27 -25.86
C ILE A 15 72.02 -10.59 -26.70
N THR A 16 72.08 -9.43 -27.39
CA THR A 16 72.89 -8.17 -27.42
C THR A 16 72.06 -7.01 -28.08
N SER A 17 72.56 -5.76 -28.03
CA SER A 17 72.13 -4.58 -28.83
C SER A 17 72.38 -4.74 -30.35
N PHE A 18 72.10 -3.83 -31.31
CA PHE A 18 71.75 -2.38 -31.41
C PHE A 18 71.26 -2.09 -32.88
N MET A 19 70.88 -0.93 -33.46
CA MET A 19 70.59 0.50 -33.09
C MET A 19 70.07 1.24 -34.35
N ALA A 20 68.96 2.03 -34.31
CA ALA A 20 68.68 3.16 -35.24
C ALA A 20 67.47 4.04 -34.84
N CYS A 21 67.67 5.37 -34.90
CA CYS A 21 66.79 6.54 -35.13
C CYS A 21 65.27 6.36 -35.41
N SER A 22 64.34 7.26 -35.05
CA SER A 22 64.43 8.65 -34.49
C SER A 22 63.03 9.26 -34.20
N ASN A 23 62.98 10.30 -33.34
CA ASN A 23 61.88 11.27 -33.12
C ASN A 23 60.60 10.72 -32.45
N SER A 24 59.83 11.50 -31.66
CA SER A 24 59.94 12.93 -31.29
C SER A 24 59.55 13.19 -29.83
N GLU A 25 60.23 14.17 -29.23
CA GLU A 25 59.79 15.10 -28.16
C GLU A 25 59.18 14.56 -26.86
N SER A 26 59.83 14.96 -25.76
CA SER A 26 59.38 14.83 -24.38
C SER A 26 59.01 16.21 -23.84
N GLU A 27 58.01 16.29 -22.96
CA GLU A 27 58.04 17.29 -21.89
C GLU A 27 57.44 16.74 -20.59
N SER A 28 57.81 17.36 -19.47
CA SER A 28 57.51 16.86 -18.13
C SER A 28 57.09 18.00 -17.21
N LEU A 29 56.03 17.78 -16.43
CA LEU A 29 55.57 18.73 -15.42
C LEU A 29 55.39 18.04 -14.07
N LYS A 30 55.55 18.85 -13.01
CA LYS A 30 55.41 18.46 -11.60
C LYS A 30 53.98 18.75 -11.11
N PRO A 31 53.54 18.10 -10.01
CA PRO A 31 52.20 18.29 -9.48
C PRO A 31 52.08 19.58 -8.64
N GLU A 32 50.96 20.29 -8.76
CA GLU A 32 50.47 21.18 -7.71
C GLU A 32 48.95 21.44 -7.87
N GLN A 33 48.28 21.78 -6.76
CA GLN A 33 46.90 22.29 -6.65
C GLN A 33 45.74 21.41 -7.12
N ASP A 34 45.15 20.64 -6.19
CA ASP A 34 43.72 20.29 -6.23
C ASP A 34 43.11 20.16 -4.82
N SER A 35 43.18 21.24 -4.04
CA SER A 35 42.65 21.32 -2.67
C SER A 35 41.57 22.41 -2.51
N ALA A 36 41.05 22.95 -3.61
CA ALA A 36 40.11 24.07 -3.63
C ALA A 36 38.71 23.70 -4.16
N ALA A 37 38.54 22.51 -4.76
CA ALA A 37 37.26 22.03 -5.26
C ALA A 37 36.35 21.48 -4.15
N ILE A 38 36.92 20.98 -3.05
CA ILE A 38 36.20 20.22 -2.02
C ILE A 38 35.41 21.13 -1.05
N GLU A 39 35.96 22.29 -0.65
CA GLU A 39 35.31 23.17 0.33
C GLU A 39 34.04 23.88 -0.20
N LYS A 40 33.91 24.06 -1.52
CA LYS A 40 32.71 24.68 -2.11
C LYS A 40 31.46 23.82 -2.00
N ASN A 41 31.57 22.53 -2.33
CA ASN A 41 30.43 21.62 -2.28
C ASN A 41 29.92 21.35 -0.85
N GLN A 42 30.66 21.74 0.19
CA GLN A 42 30.21 21.70 1.59
C GLN A 42 29.56 23.01 2.07
N THR A 43 29.76 24.14 1.39
CA THR A 43 29.23 25.45 1.83
C THR A 43 27.88 25.84 1.22
N ASP A 44 27.55 25.35 0.02
CA ASP A 44 26.23 25.59 -0.57
C ASP A 44 25.13 24.75 0.11
N ASN A 45 25.40 23.47 0.44
CA ASN A 45 24.46 22.61 1.16
C ASN A 45 24.05 23.16 2.55
N GLN A 46 24.88 23.96 3.22
CA GLN A 46 24.56 24.54 4.55
C GLN A 46 23.71 25.82 4.51
N ASN A 47 23.34 26.30 3.31
CA ASN A 47 22.57 27.54 3.14
C ASN A 47 21.16 27.34 2.58
N GLN A 48 20.81 26.15 2.07
CA GLN A 48 19.41 25.81 1.75
C GLN A 48 18.58 25.50 3.01
N ASP A 49 19.19 24.91 4.04
CA ASP A 49 18.60 24.56 5.37
C ASP A 49 18.00 25.73 6.19
N LYS A 50 17.93 26.96 5.66
CA LYS A 50 17.56 28.17 6.40
C LYS A 50 16.41 28.99 5.82
N ASN A 51 15.70 28.48 4.81
CA ASN A 51 14.55 29.19 4.23
C ASN A 51 13.34 28.33 3.83
N MET A 52 13.29 27.05 4.20
CA MET A 52 12.00 26.38 4.39
C MET A 52 11.33 26.96 5.65
N LYS A 53 10.02 27.22 5.55
CA LYS A 53 9.25 27.86 6.62
C LYS A 53 8.99 26.88 7.77
N GLN A 54 8.63 27.48 8.91
CA GLN A 54 8.30 26.81 10.15
C GLN A 54 6.86 26.25 10.12
N ASP A 55 6.52 25.51 9.07
CA ASP A 55 5.28 24.76 8.99
C ASP A 55 5.43 23.46 9.81
N GLN A 56 4.33 22.95 10.34
CA GLN A 56 4.38 21.92 11.38
C GLN A 56 4.87 20.59 10.82
N LYS A 57 6.06 20.14 11.26
CA LYS A 57 6.44 18.73 11.16
C LYS A 57 5.35 17.89 11.82
N LYS A 58 4.50 17.26 11.03
CA LYS A 58 3.93 15.97 11.42
C LYS A 58 5.11 15.02 11.65
N VAL A 59 5.01 14.22 12.70
CA VAL A 59 6.00 13.21 13.05
C VAL A 59 5.24 11.90 13.01
N SER A 60 5.72 10.94 12.22
CA SER A 60 5.15 9.59 12.16
C SER A 60 4.97 9.06 13.58
N LYS A 61 3.78 8.58 13.91
CA LYS A 61 3.43 8.16 15.27
C LYS A 61 4.16 6.86 15.64
N ALA A 62 4.52 6.69 16.90
CA ALA A 62 5.15 5.46 17.37
C ALA A 62 4.16 4.28 17.25
N LEU A 63 4.56 3.25 16.51
CA LEU A 63 3.80 2.03 16.32
C LEU A 63 4.26 0.94 17.29
N HIS A 64 3.34 0.09 17.75
CA HIS A 64 3.69 -1.09 18.53
C HIS A 64 2.74 -2.27 18.26
N VAL A 65 3.17 -3.48 18.59
CA VAL A 65 2.43 -4.73 18.36
C VAL A 65 1.87 -5.29 19.67
N LYS A 66 0.62 -5.73 19.68
CA LYS A 66 -0.03 -6.28 20.88
C LYS A 66 -1.12 -7.28 20.50
N GLY A 67 -0.88 -8.56 20.80
CA GLY A 67 -1.71 -9.64 20.24
C GLY A 67 -1.58 -9.67 18.73
N SER A 68 -2.69 -9.79 18.01
CA SER A 68 -2.73 -9.75 16.55
C SER A 68 -2.81 -8.34 15.94
N HIS A 69 -2.72 -7.27 16.74
CA HIS A 69 -2.94 -5.90 16.28
C HIS A 69 -1.65 -5.06 16.19
N LEU A 70 -1.58 -4.23 15.15
CA LEU A 70 -0.73 -3.04 15.09
C LEU A 70 -1.47 -1.87 15.76
N LEU A 71 -0.83 -1.19 16.70
CA LEU A 71 -1.40 -0.12 17.50
C LEU A 71 -0.61 1.19 17.35
N ASP A 72 -1.31 2.33 17.43
CA ASP A 72 -0.71 3.67 17.48
C ASP A 72 -0.16 4.03 18.88
N GLU A 73 0.30 5.27 19.07
CA GLU A 73 0.85 5.73 20.34
C GLU A 73 -0.19 5.88 21.46
N ASN A 74 -1.48 5.85 21.10
CA ASN A 74 -2.62 5.91 22.03
C ASN A 74 -3.09 4.51 22.46
N ASN A 75 -2.56 3.43 21.85
CA ASN A 75 -2.98 2.02 21.97
C ASN A 75 -4.21 1.66 21.10
N GLU A 76 -4.59 2.47 20.12
CA GLU A 76 -5.74 2.18 19.25
C GLU A 76 -5.30 1.41 17.97
N PRO A 77 -6.10 0.45 17.47
CA PRO A 77 -5.77 -0.31 16.26
C PRO A 77 -5.65 0.56 15.01
N ILE A 78 -4.47 0.54 14.38
CA ILE A 78 -4.14 1.34 13.21
C ILE A 78 -3.93 0.47 11.97
N VAL A 79 -4.51 0.93 10.85
CA VAL A 79 -4.34 0.33 9.52
C VAL A 79 -3.53 1.29 8.69
N LEU A 80 -2.29 0.91 8.36
CA LEU A 80 -1.53 1.54 7.29
C LEU A 80 -1.97 0.94 5.95
N GLN A 81 -2.36 1.79 5.01
CA GLN A 81 -2.48 1.43 3.59
C GLN A 81 -1.45 2.18 2.76
N GLY A 82 -0.91 1.55 1.71
CA GLY A 82 0.16 2.18 0.95
C GLY A 82 0.69 1.43 -0.26
N SER A 83 1.90 1.75 -0.69
CA SER A 83 2.45 1.31 -1.98
C SER A 83 3.92 0.92 -1.91
N SER A 84 4.27 -0.19 -2.57
CA SER A 84 5.66 -0.61 -2.76
C SER A 84 6.24 0.02 -4.01
N THR A 85 7.49 0.49 -3.95
CA THR A 85 8.30 0.63 -5.15
C THR A 85 8.40 -0.72 -5.86
N PHE A 86 8.59 -0.70 -7.17
CA PHE A 86 9.23 -1.83 -7.84
C PHE A 86 10.68 -1.98 -7.32
N GLY A 87 11.42 -3.00 -7.78
CA GLY A 87 12.81 -3.19 -7.39
C GLY A 87 13.68 -1.94 -7.65
N LEU A 88 14.32 -1.41 -6.59
CA LEU A 88 15.10 -0.16 -6.64
C LEU A 88 16.32 -0.21 -7.57
N ASN A 89 16.79 -1.42 -7.89
CA ASN A 89 17.82 -1.74 -8.88
C ASN A 89 17.32 -1.65 -10.33
N TYR A 90 16.01 -1.61 -10.56
CA TYR A 90 15.37 -1.54 -11.89
C TYR A 90 14.70 -0.18 -12.17
N MET A 91 14.04 0.42 -11.17
CA MET A 91 13.29 1.69 -11.32
C MET A 91 13.66 2.74 -10.25
N PRO A 92 14.95 3.11 -10.11
CA PRO A 92 15.41 4.07 -9.09
C PRO A 92 14.80 5.47 -9.23
N GLU A 93 14.29 5.84 -10.41
CA GLU A 93 13.62 7.10 -10.70
C GLU A 93 12.35 7.32 -9.87
N THR A 94 11.66 6.25 -9.46
CA THR A 94 10.47 6.31 -8.59
C THR A 94 10.75 6.95 -7.23
N VAL A 95 12.00 6.95 -6.78
CA VAL A 95 12.40 7.57 -5.51
C VAL A 95 12.63 9.07 -5.72
N ASN A 96 11.55 9.85 -5.89
CA ASN A 96 11.58 11.31 -6.10
C ASN A 96 10.47 12.05 -5.32
N GLU A 97 10.56 13.38 -5.26
CA GLU A 97 9.68 14.23 -4.44
C GLU A 97 8.24 14.18 -4.95
N ASN A 98 8.00 14.50 -6.23
CA ASN A 98 6.68 14.49 -6.88
C ASN A 98 5.97 13.13 -6.76
N MET A 99 6.67 12.01 -6.95
CA MET A 99 6.11 10.66 -6.80
C MET A 99 5.68 10.36 -5.35
N PHE A 100 6.46 10.76 -4.36
CA PHE A 100 6.10 10.53 -2.95
C PHE A 100 4.95 11.44 -2.50
N GLU A 101 4.91 12.68 -3.01
CA GLU A 101 3.80 13.61 -2.82
C GLU A 101 2.51 13.09 -3.49
N PHE A 102 2.56 12.66 -4.76
CA PHE A 102 1.45 12.01 -5.47
C PHE A 102 0.93 10.78 -4.73
N LEU A 103 1.83 9.89 -4.29
CA LEU A 103 1.46 8.71 -3.51
C LEU A 103 0.79 9.09 -2.19
N ARG A 104 1.19 10.19 -1.54
CA ARG A 104 0.54 10.65 -0.31
C ARG A 104 -0.83 11.26 -0.57
N GLU A 105 -0.89 12.25 -1.45
CA GLU A 105 -2.03 13.17 -1.57
C GLU A 105 -3.12 12.62 -2.49
N GLU A 106 -2.75 11.98 -3.60
CA GLU A 106 -3.69 11.45 -4.60
C GLU A 106 -4.00 9.96 -4.39
N MET A 107 -3.07 9.17 -3.83
CA MET A 107 -3.27 7.73 -3.60
C MET A 107 -3.60 7.35 -2.15
N ASP A 108 -3.63 8.29 -1.20
CA ASP A 108 -3.75 8.06 0.26
C ASP A 108 -2.79 6.97 0.80
N SER A 109 -1.56 6.96 0.30
CA SER A 109 -0.51 6.08 0.81
C SER A 109 0.02 6.64 2.14
N GLU A 110 -0.29 5.98 3.25
CA GLU A 110 0.26 6.26 4.59
C GLU A 110 1.64 5.62 4.80
N VAL A 111 2.03 4.67 3.95
CA VAL A 111 3.29 3.92 4.04
C VAL A 111 3.86 3.62 2.66
N ILE A 112 5.17 3.83 2.48
CA ILE A 112 5.89 3.41 1.26
C ILE A 112 6.88 2.30 1.61
N ARG A 113 6.86 1.23 0.81
CA ARG A 113 7.83 0.12 0.90
C ARG A 113 8.91 0.27 -0.16
N LEU A 114 10.15 0.10 0.26
CA LEU A 114 11.35 0.36 -0.53
C LEU A 114 12.03 -0.97 -0.89
N ALA A 115 11.55 -1.63 -1.94
CA ALA A 115 11.92 -2.99 -2.31
C ALA A 115 13.37 -3.09 -2.83
N MET A 116 14.32 -3.39 -1.94
CA MET A 116 15.74 -3.52 -2.30
C MET A 116 16.09 -4.98 -2.61
N TYR A 117 16.01 -5.35 -3.89
CA TYR A 117 16.32 -6.69 -4.39
C TYR A 117 17.71 -7.16 -3.93
N THR A 118 17.77 -8.28 -3.24
CA THR A 118 19.01 -8.91 -2.78
C THR A 118 19.73 -9.59 -3.93
N ALA A 119 18.97 -10.30 -4.77
CA ALA A 119 19.45 -11.16 -5.85
C ALA A 119 18.79 -10.82 -7.21
N GLY A 120 19.40 -11.29 -8.29
CA GLY A 120 19.00 -10.98 -9.66
C GLY A 120 19.90 -9.92 -10.31
N ASP A 121 19.45 -9.36 -11.45
CA ASP A 121 20.26 -8.39 -12.21
C ASP A 121 20.41 -7.09 -11.41
N ASN A 122 21.66 -6.76 -11.07
CA ASN A 122 22.03 -5.62 -10.22
C ASN A 122 21.45 -5.66 -8.78
N GLY A 123 21.11 -6.83 -8.27
CA GLY A 123 20.72 -7.01 -6.86
C GLY A 123 21.86 -6.67 -5.88
N TYR A 124 21.52 -6.30 -4.64
CA TYR A 124 22.45 -5.83 -3.60
C TYR A 124 23.60 -6.83 -3.31
N CYS A 125 23.32 -8.13 -3.36
CA CYS A 125 24.30 -9.20 -3.18
C CYS A 125 24.83 -9.76 -4.52
N THR A 126 24.25 -9.39 -5.66
CA THR A 126 24.51 -9.95 -7.00
C THR A 126 24.88 -8.89 -8.04
N GLY A 127 25.83 -8.03 -7.69
CA GLY A 127 26.51 -7.13 -8.63
C GLY A 127 25.97 -5.72 -8.73
N GLY A 128 24.91 -5.38 -7.99
CA GLY A 128 24.47 -3.99 -7.82
C GLY A 128 25.46 -3.13 -7.04
N ASP A 129 25.41 -1.81 -7.23
CA ASP A 129 26.15 -0.88 -6.39
C ASP A 129 25.42 -0.73 -5.04
N GLN A 130 25.97 -1.40 -4.02
CA GLN A 130 25.46 -1.37 -2.64
C GLN A 130 25.37 0.05 -2.05
N ASN A 131 26.23 0.99 -2.47
CA ASN A 131 26.18 2.36 -2.00
C ASN A 131 25.09 3.16 -2.72
N ALA A 132 24.87 2.91 -4.02
CA ALA A 132 23.76 3.51 -4.75
C ALA A 132 22.40 3.02 -4.21
N LEU A 133 22.25 1.71 -3.98
CA LEU A 133 21.04 1.12 -3.41
C LEU A 133 20.76 1.64 -1.99
N LYS A 134 21.76 1.69 -1.10
CA LYS A 134 21.60 2.35 0.21
C LYS A 134 21.29 3.85 0.10
N SER A 135 21.84 4.54 -0.89
CA SER A 135 21.50 5.96 -1.13
C SER A 135 20.04 6.14 -1.58
N LEU A 136 19.47 5.18 -2.31
CA LEU A 136 18.05 5.15 -2.66
C LEU A 136 17.17 4.86 -1.44
N ILE A 137 17.55 3.92 -0.57
CA ILE A 137 16.90 3.71 0.74
C ILE A 137 16.93 5.02 1.56
N HIS A 138 18.10 5.65 1.69
CA HIS A 138 18.23 6.90 2.45
C HIS A 138 17.42 8.05 1.85
N LYS A 139 17.30 8.13 0.52
CA LYS A 139 16.42 9.09 -0.16
C LYS A 139 14.95 8.77 0.12
N GLY A 140 14.51 7.52 -0.10
CA GLY A 140 13.11 7.09 0.09
C GLY A 140 12.62 7.29 1.53
N VAL A 141 13.41 6.90 2.54
CA VAL A 141 13.07 7.16 3.94
C VAL A 141 13.00 8.67 4.22
N LYS A 142 13.94 9.48 3.71
CA LYS A 142 13.86 10.95 3.87
C LYS A 142 12.58 11.52 3.23
N LEU A 143 12.20 11.05 2.05
CA LEU A 143 11.00 11.49 1.34
C LEU A 143 9.73 11.15 2.14
N ALA A 144 9.56 9.89 2.55
CA ALA A 144 8.44 9.47 3.39
C ALA A 144 8.31 10.31 4.68
N MET A 145 9.45 10.66 5.31
CA MET A 145 9.45 11.50 6.52
C MET A 145 9.08 12.98 6.28
N VAL A 146 9.09 13.48 5.03
CA VAL A 146 8.59 14.84 4.71
C VAL A 146 7.18 14.84 4.15
N THR A 147 6.74 13.73 3.54
CA THR A 147 5.37 13.51 3.03
C THR A 147 4.42 12.88 4.07
N ASP A 148 4.76 12.84 5.35
CA ASP A 148 3.92 12.28 6.42
C ASP A 148 3.52 10.81 6.15
N GLN A 149 4.53 9.99 5.81
CA GLN A 149 4.41 8.56 5.54
C GLN A 149 5.33 7.74 6.46
N TYR A 150 5.02 6.47 6.65
CA TYR A 150 5.96 5.47 7.14
C TYR A 150 6.83 4.92 5.99
N ALA A 151 8.00 4.40 6.31
CA ALA A 151 8.91 3.77 5.34
C ALA A 151 9.25 2.34 5.76
N VAL A 152 8.89 1.35 4.94
CA VAL A 152 9.36 -0.03 5.09
C VAL A 152 10.67 -0.19 4.31
N ILE A 153 11.76 -0.49 5.02
CA ILE A 153 13.04 -0.89 4.44
C ILE A 153 12.98 -2.41 4.22
N ASP A 154 12.83 -2.83 2.97
CA ASP A 154 12.62 -4.24 2.59
C ASP A 154 13.91 -4.88 2.03
N TRP A 155 14.36 -5.93 2.71
CA TRP A 155 15.40 -6.84 2.24
C TRP A 155 14.75 -7.89 1.31
N HIS A 156 14.58 -7.47 0.05
CA HIS A 156 13.71 -8.13 -0.91
C HIS A 156 14.34 -9.39 -1.51
N ILE A 157 14.32 -10.48 -0.73
CA ILE A 157 14.65 -11.83 -1.22
C ILE A 157 13.55 -12.33 -2.15
N LEU A 158 13.95 -13.04 -3.21
CA LEU A 158 13.02 -13.63 -4.18
C LEU A 158 13.69 -14.77 -4.96
N SER A 159 14.68 -14.44 -5.79
CA SER A 159 15.38 -15.40 -6.67
C SER A 159 16.48 -16.21 -5.97
N ASP A 160 16.95 -15.73 -4.84
CA ASP A 160 17.80 -16.42 -3.85
C ASP A 160 16.99 -17.35 -2.94
N GLY A 161 15.75 -16.96 -2.59
CA GLY A 161 14.69 -17.79 -2.00
C GLY A 161 14.90 -18.29 -0.57
N ASN A 162 16.13 -18.61 -0.16
CA ASN A 162 16.49 -18.90 1.22
C ASN A 162 17.06 -17.62 1.88
N PRO A 163 16.43 -17.08 2.95
CA PRO A 163 16.96 -15.90 3.65
C PRO A 163 18.37 -16.12 4.22
N LEU A 164 18.74 -17.36 4.55
CA LEU A 164 20.07 -17.71 5.06
C LEU A 164 21.19 -17.54 4.01
N THR A 165 20.87 -17.41 2.71
CA THR A 165 21.86 -17.29 1.61
C THR A 165 22.81 -16.10 1.79
N TYR A 166 22.27 -14.98 2.28
CA TYR A 166 22.97 -13.71 2.44
C TYR A 166 22.83 -13.17 3.87
N VAL A 167 22.73 -14.05 4.87
CA VAL A 167 22.49 -13.69 6.27
C VAL A 167 23.56 -12.74 6.81
N GLU A 168 24.84 -12.95 6.47
CA GLU A 168 25.92 -12.06 6.89
C GLU A 168 25.88 -10.69 6.19
N GLU A 169 25.33 -10.58 4.99
CA GLU A 169 25.15 -9.31 4.28
C GLU A 169 23.94 -8.55 4.85
N SER A 170 22.83 -9.24 5.10
CA SER A 170 21.63 -8.68 5.73
C SER A 170 21.94 -8.14 7.13
N LYS A 171 22.71 -8.86 7.95
CA LYS A 171 23.12 -8.41 9.30
C LYS A 171 23.95 -7.12 9.24
N LYS A 172 24.83 -6.96 8.25
CA LYS A 172 25.61 -5.71 8.05
C LYS A 172 24.70 -4.57 7.60
N PHE A 173 23.81 -4.83 6.64
CA PHE A 173 22.84 -3.85 6.14
C PHE A 173 21.89 -3.37 7.25
N PHE A 174 21.33 -4.29 8.04
CA PHE A 174 20.41 -3.96 9.13
C PHE A 174 21.12 -3.33 10.34
N ASP A 175 22.38 -3.67 10.67
CA ASP A 175 23.15 -2.92 11.67
C ASP A 175 23.36 -1.46 11.22
N GLU A 176 23.67 -1.23 9.93
CA GLU A 176 23.83 0.11 9.36
C GLU A 176 22.52 0.90 9.34
N MET A 177 21.43 0.33 8.82
CA MET A 177 20.13 1.01 8.73
C MET A 177 19.54 1.30 10.13
N SER A 178 19.56 0.33 11.04
CA SER A 178 19.04 0.53 12.40
C SER A 178 19.90 1.51 13.21
N ALA A 179 21.23 1.54 13.03
CA ALA A 179 22.07 2.55 13.67
C ALA A 179 21.85 3.98 13.12
N VAL A 180 21.42 4.12 11.85
CA VAL A 180 21.08 5.41 11.23
C VAL A 180 19.68 5.90 11.63
N TYR A 181 18.72 4.98 11.79
CA TYR A 181 17.31 5.32 12.04
C TYR A 181 16.81 5.05 13.47
N ALA A 182 17.69 4.68 14.40
CA ALA A 182 17.33 4.36 15.79
C ALA A 182 16.45 5.45 16.45
N GLY A 183 15.26 5.05 16.89
CA GLY A 183 14.28 5.94 17.51
C GLY A 183 13.52 6.83 16.53
N ASN A 184 13.56 6.54 15.22
CA ASN A 184 12.64 7.12 14.25
C ASN A 184 11.37 6.26 14.16
N PRO A 185 10.24 6.69 14.77
CA PRO A 185 8.98 5.93 14.74
C PRO A 185 8.41 5.71 13.33
N GLY A 186 8.89 6.44 12.32
CA GLY A 186 8.47 6.30 10.93
C GLY A 186 9.14 5.18 10.14
N VAL A 187 10.07 4.41 10.70
CA VAL A 187 10.82 3.37 9.99
C VAL A 187 10.44 1.97 10.45
N ILE A 188 10.20 1.10 9.48
CA ILE A 188 9.80 -0.30 9.63
C ILE A 188 10.82 -1.17 8.88
N TYR A 189 11.19 -2.34 9.41
CA TYR A 189 12.21 -3.21 8.80
C TYR A 189 11.59 -4.55 8.36
N GLU A 190 11.55 -4.81 7.07
CA GLU A 190 11.10 -6.10 6.52
C GLU A 190 12.34 -6.95 6.20
N ILE A 191 12.60 -7.96 7.04
CA ILE A 191 13.90 -8.65 7.03
C ILE A 191 14.02 -9.71 5.93
N CYS A 192 12.90 -10.14 5.36
CA CYS A 192 12.84 -11.04 4.21
C CYS A 192 11.46 -11.00 3.55
N ASN A 193 11.39 -10.47 2.32
CA ASN A 193 10.20 -10.45 1.46
C ASN A 193 9.53 -11.84 1.31
N GLU A 194 10.14 -12.75 0.54
CA GLU A 194 9.50 -14.02 0.15
C GLU A 194 10.42 -15.24 0.29
N PRO A 195 10.51 -15.83 1.50
CA PRO A 195 11.09 -17.16 1.67
C PRO A 195 10.36 -18.21 0.80
N ASN A 196 11.06 -18.87 -0.11
CA ASN A 196 10.43 -19.74 -1.11
C ASN A 196 11.29 -20.92 -1.60
N GLY A 197 10.68 -21.81 -2.38
CA GLY A 197 11.29 -23.09 -2.79
C GLY A 197 11.14 -24.16 -1.70
N ASN A 198 12.22 -24.89 -1.39
CA ASN A 198 12.22 -25.97 -0.39
C ASN A 198 12.52 -25.47 1.03
N ILE A 199 12.07 -24.27 1.37
CA ILE A 199 12.39 -23.57 2.63
C ILE A 199 11.27 -23.79 3.64
N THR A 200 11.64 -24.01 4.90
CA THR A 200 10.73 -24.29 6.00
C THR A 200 10.66 -23.10 6.95
N TRP A 201 9.61 -23.04 7.78
CA TRP A 201 9.51 -22.00 8.81
C TRP A 201 10.72 -22.02 9.77
N GLN A 202 11.31 -23.19 10.03
CA GLN A 202 12.50 -23.29 10.88
C GLN A 202 13.74 -22.62 10.28
N ASP A 203 13.92 -22.63 8.94
CA ASP A 203 15.01 -21.89 8.28
C ASP A 203 14.81 -20.37 8.43
N VAL A 204 13.55 -19.92 8.38
CA VAL A 204 13.18 -18.51 8.58
C VAL A 204 13.37 -18.09 10.04
N LYS A 205 13.05 -18.95 11.01
CA LYS A 205 13.36 -18.73 12.44
C LYS A 205 14.87 -18.60 12.67
N GLU A 206 15.69 -19.51 12.13
CA GLU A 206 17.17 -19.45 12.25
C GLU A 206 17.74 -18.15 11.66
N TYR A 207 17.10 -17.60 10.61
CA TYR A 207 17.44 -16.29 10.06
C TYR A 207 17.00 -15.12 10.96
N ALA A 208 15.73 -15.10 11.37
CA ALA A 208 15.16 -14.04 12.19
C ALA A 208 15.87 -13.91 13.55
N GLU A 209 16.19 -15.03 14.20
CA GLU A 209 16.97 -15.11 15.45
C GLU A 209 18.40 -14.56 15.30
N GLN A 210 18.93 -14.41 14.08
CA GLN A 210 20.24 -13.80 13.80
C GLN A 210 20.17 -12.32 13.38
N VAL A 211 19.07 -11.86 12.80
CA VAL A 211 18.91 -10.49 12.26
C VAL A 211 18.19 -9.57 13.24
N ILE A 212 17.11 -10.04 13.87
CA ILE A 212 16.29 -9.22 14.78
C ILE A 212 17.10 -8.69 15.97
N PRO A 213 17.97 -9.49 16.64
CA PRO A 213 18.84 -8.95 17.70
C PRO A 213 19.89 -7.93 17.23
N VAL A 214 20.19 -7.85 15.92
CA VAL A 214 21.08 -6.82 15.36
C VAL A 214 20.35 -5.49 15.24
N ILE A 215 19.10 -5.50 14.76
CA ILE A 215 18.21 -4.33 14.73
C ILE A 215 17.96 -3.84 16.16
N GLN A 216 17.49 -4.72 17.03
CA GLN A 216 17.09 -4.40 18.41
C GLN A 216 18.24 -3.95 19.32
N LYS A 217 19.49 -4.24 18.95
CA LYS A 217 20.70 -3.68 19.62
C LYS A 217 20.80 -2.17 19.44
N ASN A 218 20.31 -1.65 18.32
CA ASN A 218 20.39 -0.24 17.94
C ASN A 218 19.04 0.47 18.16
N ASP A 219 17.94 -0.19 17.84
CA ASP A 219 16.56 0.29 18.04
C ASP A 219 15.68 -0.79 18.70
N PRO A 220 15.56 -0.80 20.05
CA PRO A 220 14.82 -1.83 20.78
C PRO A 220 13.31 -1.88 20.50
N ASP A 221 12.72 -0.76 20.07
CA ASP A 221 11.27 -0.59 19.89
C ASP A 221 10.86 -0.69 18.40
N ALA A 222 11.81 -0.93 17.50
CA ALA A 222 11.60 -1.04 16.05
C ALA A 222 10.49 -2.04 15.66
N LEU A 223 9.61 -1.61 14.73
CA LEU A 223 8.65 -2.49 14.07
C LEU A 223 9.35 -3.33 12.99
N ILE A 224 9.24 -4.65 13.10
CA ILE A 224 9.93 -5.61 12.23
C ILE A 224 8.91 -6.55 11.60
N LEU A 225 8.98 -6.69 10.26
CA LEU A 225 8.16 -7.60 9.48
C LEU A 225 8.99 -8.82 9.05
N VAL A 226 8.42 -10.02 9.16
CA VAL A 226 9.08 -11.30 8.85
C VAL A 226 8.23 -12.11 7.88
N GLY A 227 8.74 -12.35 6.66
CA GLY A 227 8.06 -13.19 5.68
C GLY A 227 8.01 -14.66 6.07
N THR A 228 7.16 -15.43 5.38
CA THR A 228 6.96 -16.88 5.66
C THR A 228 7.27 -17.74 4.43
N PRO A 229 7.44 -19.06 4.58
CA PRO A 229 7.63 -19.95 3.44
C PRO A 229 6.51 -19.87 2.39
N GLN A 230 6.81 -20.40 1.19
CA GLN A 230 5.90 -20.40 0.04
C GLN A 230 5.51 -18.99 -0.41
N TRP A 231 6.48 -18.07 -0.53
CA TRP A 231 6.25 -16.67 -0.93
C TRP A 231 5.34 -15.91 0.06
N SER A 232 5.65 -16.03 1.34
CA SER A 232 4.89 -15.44 2.45
C SER A 232 3.42 -15.87 2.46
N GLN A 233 3.21 -17.19 2.51
CA GLN A 233 1.89 -17.85 2.52
C GLN A 233 1.82 -19.00 3.55
N LYS A 234 2.59 -18.90 4.64
CA LYS A 234 2.67 -19.91 5.72
C LYS A 234 2.61 -19.29 7.12
N GLU A 235 1.84 -18.22 7.25
CA GLU A 235 1.45 -17.57 8.51
C GLU A 235 0.83 -18.53 9.53
N THR A 236 0.17 -19.61 9.09
CA THR A 236 -0.33 -20.68 9.97
C THR A 236 0.77 -21.60 10.53
N GLU A 237 1.94 -21.70 9.87
CA GLU A 237 3.13 -22.33 10.47
C GLU A 237 3.76 -21.42 11.54
N ALA A 238 3.79 -20.11 11.29
CA ALA A 238 4.22 -19.10 12.27
C ALA A 238 3.30 -19.06 13.50
N ALA A 239 1.98 -19.27 13.33
CA ALA A 239 1.04 -19.45 14.42
C ALA A 239 1.30 -20.73 15.26
N ALA A 240 1.74 -21.81 14.61
CA ALA A 240 1.95 -23.11 15.25
C ALA A 240 3.29 -23.23 15.99
N ASP A 241 4.33 -22.52 15.54
CA ASP A 241 5.65 -22.47 16.18
C ASP A 241 6.24 -21.03 16.20
N PRO A 242 5.69 -20.11 17.03
CA PRO A 242 6.12 -18.70 17.05
C PRO A 242 7.61 -18.47 17.29
N LEU A 243 8.10 -17.28 16.92
CA LEU A 243 9.47 -16.83 17.21
C LEU A 243 9.67 -16.69 18.75
N ASP A 244 10.76 -17.23 19.29
CA ASP A 244 11.17 -17.00 20.71
C ASP A 244 11.91 -15.66 20.85
N LEU A 245 11.26 -14.60 20.39
CA LEU A 245 11.76 -13.23 20.33
C LEU A 245 10.73 -12.28 20.96
N HIS A 246 11.15 -11.06 21.28
CA HIS A 246 10.32 -10.05 21.93
C HIS A 246 10.40 -8.73 21.15
N GLY A 247 9.46 -7.81 21.38
CA GLY A 247 9.38 -6.53 20.70
C GLY A 247 8.29 -6.49 19.63
N ASN A 248 8.33 -5.47 18.78
CA ASN A 248 7.30 -5.18 17.79
C ASN A 248 7.53 -6.01 16.51
N ILE A 249 7.15 -7.28 16.52
CA ILE A 249 7.34 -8.21 15.41
C ILE A 249 5.98 -8.59 14.78
N MET A 250 5.89 -8.52 13.46
CA MET A 250 4.73 -8.95 12.67
C MET A 250 5.14 -9.98 11.60
N ILE A 251 4.20 -10.82 11.20
CA ILE A 251 4.36 -11.86 10.18
C ILE A 251 3.75 -11.36 8.86
N THR A 252 4.45 -11.51 7.74
CA THR A 252 3.92 -11.08 6.44
C THR A 252 3.13 -12.17 5.72
N VAL A 253 2.08 -11.72 5.02
CA VAL A 253 1.23 -12.52 4.14
C VAL A 253 1.14 -11.80 2.80
N HIS A 254 1.49 -12.46 1.70
CA HIS A 254 1.41 -11.88 0.36
C HIS A 254 0.33 -12.57 -0.46
N PHE A 255 -0.46 -11.78 -1.20
CA PHE A 255 -1.50 -12.32 -2.08
C PHE A 255 -1.56 -11.60 -3.43
N TYR A 256 -2.07 -12.32 -4.43
CA TYR A 256 -2.27 -11.83 -5.79
C TYR A 256 -3.65 -12.30 -6.23
N ALA A 257 -4.65 -11.41 -6.17
CA ALA A 257 -6.05 -11.82 -6.04
C ALA A 257 -6.57 -12.73 -7.17
N ALA A 258 -6.04 -12.62 -8.39
CA ALA A 258 -6.47 -13.47 -9.50
C ALA A 258 -5.92 -14.90 -9.45
N THR A 259 -4.97 -15.18 -8.55
CA THR A 259 -4.40 -16.51 -8.25
C THR A 259 -4.76 -17.00 -6.84
N HIS A 260 -4.75 -16.10 -5.86
CA HIS A 260 -4.87 -16.41 -4.43
C HIS A 260 -6.27 -16.07 -3.90
N GLY A 261 -7.18 -17.05 -4.02
CA GLY A 261 -8.57 -16.94 -3.58
C GLY A 261 -8.80 -17.38 -2.13
N GLN A 262 -10.06 -17.80 -1.84
CA GLN A 262 -10.56 -18.12 -0.49
C GLN A 262 -9.62 -19.00 0.35
N ASP A 263 -9.02 -20.04 -0.23
CA ASP A 263 -8.15 -20.97 0.50
C ASP A 263 -6.96 -20.28 1.22
N LEU A 264 -6.42 -19.17 0.69
CA LEU A 264 -5.35 -18.40 1.35
C LEU A 264 -5.93 -17.31 2.27
N LEU A 265 -7.06 -16.70 1.90
CA LEU A 265 -7.79 -15.75 2.75
C LEU A 265 -8.20 -16.40 4.09
N ASP A 266 -8.67 -17.65 4.05
CA ASP A 266 -9.01 -18.43 5.24
C ASP A 266 -7.77 -18.79 6.08
N GLN A 267 -6.59 -18.99 5.48
CA GLN A 267 -5.34 -19.22 6.23
C GLN A 267 -4.84 -17.94 6.92
N MET A 268 -4.90 -16.78 6.26
CA MET A 268 -4.62 -15.48 6.88
C MET A 268 -5.55 -15.22 8.07
N ASN A 269 -6.85 -15.39 7.86
CA ASN A 269 -7.87 -15.22 8.90
C ASN A 269 -7.65 -16.19 10.07
N GLN A 270 -7.30 -17.45 9.80
CA GLN A 270 -6.96 -18.43 10.83
C GLN A 270 -5.72 -18.04 11.64
N ALA A 271 -4.66 -17.54 11.01
CA ALA A 271 -3.47 -17.09 11.74
C ALA A 271 -3.76 -15.87 12.63
N TYR A 272 -4.55 -14.93 12.14
CA TYR A 272 -5.02 -13.78 12.92
C TYR A 272 -5.90 -14.20 14.11
N GLU A 273 -6.83 -15.15 13.93
CA GLU A 273 -7.64 -15.73 15.02
C GLU A 273 -6.80 -16.51 16.05
N LEU A 274 -5.68 -17.12 15.64
CA LEU A 274 -4.69 -17.73 16.51
C LEU A 274 -3.79 -16.70 17.24
N GLY A 275 -3.97 -15.41 16.97
CA GLY A 275 -3.28 -14.31 17.64
C GLY A 275 -2.00 -13.84 16.95
N VAL A 276 -1.73 -14.25 15.70
CA VAL A 276 -0.59 -13.75 14.93
C VAL A 276 -0.83 -12.30 14.50
N PRO A 277 0.10 -11.37 14.76
CA PRO A 277 0.07 -10.03 14.19
C PRO A 277 0.46 -10.08 12.70
N VAL A 278 -0.53 -10.01 11.83
CA VAL A 278 -0.37 -10.09 10.36
C VAL A 278 -0.22 -8.70 9.75
N PHE A 279 0.69 -8.56 8.78
CA PHE A 279 0.86 -7.37 7.94
C PHE A 279 0.98 -7.80 6.47
N VAL A 280 0.19 -7.24 5.56
CA VAL A 280 0.29 -7.54 4.12
C VAL A 280 1.29 -6.58 3.48
N SER A 281 2.60 -6.89 3.56
CA SER A 281 3.65 -6.01 3.01
C SER A 281 3.73 -6.04 1.48
N GLU A 282 3.09 -7.02 0.83
CA GLU A 282 2.90 -7.01 -0.61
C GLU A 282 1.54 -7.62 -1.01
N PHE A 283 0.79 -6.94 -1.87
CA PHE A 283 -0.32 -7.56 -2.60
C PHE A 283 -0.50 -6.97 -4.01
N GLY A 284 -1.08 -7.78 -4.90
CA GLY A 284 -1.62 -7.34 -6.19
C GLY A 284 -3.04 -7.86 -6.42
N ILE A 285 -3.74 -7.34 -7.43
CA ILE A 285 -5.00 -7.94 -7.91
C ILE A 285 -4.85 -8.72 -9.22
N SER A 286 -3.64 -8.72 -9.80
CA SER A 286 -3.28 -9.56 -10.95
C SER A 286 -3.08 -11.03 -10.56
N GLU A 287 -2.67 -11.86 -11.52
CA GLU A 287 -2.14 -13.19 -11.21
C GLU A 287 -0.74 -13.05 -10.57
N ALA A 288 -0.29 -14.08 -9.84
CA ALA A 288 0.98 -14.10 -9.08
C ALA A 288 2.27 -14.03 -9.93
N SER A 289 2.18 -13.60 -11.18
CA SER A 289 3.31 -13.27 -12.06
C SER A 289 3.58 -11.75 -12.16
N GLY A 290 2.76 -10.92 -11.51
CA GLY A 290 2.69 -9.47 -11.75
C GLY A 290 1.85 -9.11 -12.99
N ASN A 291 1.46 -10.09 -13.81
CA ASN A 291 0.77 -9.88 -15.08
C ASN A 291 -0.45 -10.81 -15.23
N GLY A 292 -1.29 -10.58 -16.24
CA GLY A 292 -2.45 -11.41 -16.56
C GLY A 292 -3.78 -10.79 -16.13
N ARG A 293 -4.75 -11.63 -15.77
CA ARG A 293 -6.10 -11.22 -15.35
C ARG A 293 -6.07 -10.39 -14.05
N LEU A 294 -6.84 -9.31 -13.99
CA LEU A 294 -7.18 -8.62 -12.74
C LEU A 294 -8.43 -9.25 -12.09
N ASP A 295 -8.45 -9.32 -10.76
CA ASP A 295 -9.58 -9.85 -9.98
C ASP A 295 -9.99 -8.87 -8.86
N SER A 296 -10.82 -7.89 -9.23
CA SER A 296 -11.45 -6.94 -8.30
C SER A 296 -12.32 -7.63 -7.26
N ASP A 297 -13.03 -8.68 -7.65
CA ASP A 297 -14.08 -9.29 -6.85
C ASP A 297 -13.48 -10.14 -5.72
N MET A 298 -12.36 -10.82 -5.98
CA MET A 298 -11.55 -11.46 -4.96
C MET A 298 -10.78 -10.43 -4.12
N ALA A 299 -10.28 -9.35 -4.72
CA ALA A 299 -9.60 -8.28 -3.99
C ALA A 299 -10.52 -7.56 -2.98
N ASP A 300 -11.78 -7.28 -3.33
CA ASP A 300 -12.76 -6.69 -2.41
C ASP A 300 -13.05 -7.60 -1.20
N GLN A 301 -13.02 -8.93 -1.37
CA GLN A 301 -13.16 -9.91 -0.26
C GLN A 301 -11.92 -9.93 0.65
N TRP A 302 -10.71 -9.85 0.09
CA TRP A 302 -9.48 -9.65 0.86
C TRP A 302 -9.54 -8.34 1.67
N PHE A 303 -10.00 -7.24 1.04
CA PHE A 303 -10.14 -5.95 1.69
C PHE A 303 -11.23 -5.92 2.76
N GLU A 304 -12.35 -6.65 2.61
CA GLU A 304 -13.37 -6.78 3.66
C GLU A 304 -12.79 -7.45 4.92
N SER A 305 -12.04 -8.55 4.78
CA SER A 305 -11.35 -9.18 5.93
C SER A 305 -10.29 -8.25 6.53
N MET A 306 -9.41 -7.67 5.72
CA MET A 306 -8.37 -6.77 6.24
C MET A 306 -8.94 -5.52 6.94
N ASN A 307 -10.10 -5.02 6.50
CA ASN A 307 -10.78 -3.89 7.16
C ASN A 307 -11.50 -4.29 8.46
N LYS A 308 -12.12 -5.47 8.50
CA LYS A 308 -12.71 -6.08 9.70
C LYS A 308 -11.66 -6.27 10.79
N ASP A 309 -10.53 -6.88 10.42
CA ASP A 309 -9.48 -7.33 11.34
C ASP A 309 -8.31 -6.33 11.47
N LYS A 310 -8.46 -5.12 10.93
CA LYS A 310 -7.51 -4.00 11.01
C LYS A 310 -6.08 -4.38 10.57
N ILE A 311 -5.99 -5.18 9.51
CA ILE A 311 -4.73 -5.59 8.87
C ILE A 311 -4.26 -4.50 7.90
N SER A 312 -3.01 -4.09 8.06
CA SER A 312 -2.31 -3.12 7.19
C SER A 312 -1.87 -3.77 5.88
N ARG A 313 -1.84 -3.01 4.77
CA ARG A 313 -1.59 -3.54 3.42
C ARG A 313 -0.81 -2.59 2.50
N ILE A 314 0.05 -3.14 1.66
CA ILE A 314 0.91 -2.39 0.73
C ILE A 314 0.84 -2.99 -0.68
N ALA A 315 0.48 -2.13 -1.65
CA ALA A 315 0.20 -2.52 -3.03
C ALA A 315 1.48 -2.62 -3.89
N TRP A 316 1.60 -3.70 -4.66
CA TRP A 316 2.64 -3.92 -5.67
C TRP A 316 2.13 -3.57 -7.07
N ALA A 317 2.71 -2.65 -7.83
CA ALA A 317 3.79 -1.72 -7.45
C ALA A 317 3.73 -0.38 -8.19
N VAL A 318 4.41 0.61 -7.61
CA VAL A 318 4.78 1.89 -8.24
C VAL A 318 5.75 1.59 -9.38
N SER A 319 5.20 1.43 -10.60
CA SER A 319 5.93 1.13 -11.83
C SER A 319 5.12 1.54 -13.07
N ASN A 320 5.80 1.69 -14.21
CA ASN A 320 5.24 1.83 -15.56
C ASN A 320 5.56 0.60 -16.45
N LYS A 321 5.84 -0.56 -15.83
CA LYS A 321 6.19 -1.79 -16.53
C LYS A 321 4.97 -2.31 -17.31
N ASP A 322 5.19 -2.96 -18.46
CA ASP A 322 4.12 -3.54 -19.29
C ASP A 322 3.56 -4.84 -18.67
N GLU A 323 2.92 -4.70 -17.49
CA GLU A 323 2.27 -5.77 -16.74
C GLU A 323 1.10 -5.27 -15.90
N SER A 324 0.12 -6.16 -15.67
CA SER A 324 -1.15 -5.78 -15.03
C SER A 324 -1.04 -5.26 -13.58
N SER A 325 0.03 -5.53 -12.83
CA SER A 325 0.28 -4.96 -11.49
C SER A 325 1.08 -3.65 -11.50
N ALA A 326 1.35 -3.05 -12.67
CA ALA A 326 1.94 -1.71 -12.73
C ALA A 326 0.90 -0.66 -12.35
N MET A 327 1.24 0.25 -11.42
CA MET A 327 0.36 1.36 -11.02
C MET A 327 0.08 2.34 -12.16
N PHE A 328 1.05 2.55 -13.05
CA PHE A 328 0.97 3.50 -14.16
C PHE A 328 0.92 2.78 -15.52
N LYS A 329 0.46 3.48 -16.55
CA LYS A 329 0.53 2.99 -17.94
C LYS A 329 2.01 2.82 -18.36
N PRO A 330 2.29 1.96 -19.36
CA PRO A 330 3.55 2.02 -20.09
C PRO A 330 3.86 3.42 -20.61
N ASP A 331 5.16 3.75 -20.69
CA ASP A 331 5.72 5.04 -21.12
C ASP A 331 5.39 6.28 -20.24
N THR A 332 4.69 6.14 -19.10
CA THR A 332 4.51 7.23 -18.11
C THR A 332 5.85 7.72 -17.54
N ASP A 333 5.98 9.04 -17.34
CA ASP A 333 7.13 9.64 -16.64
C ASP A 333 6.98 9.49 -15.12
N LEU A 334 7.72 8.53 -14.55
CA LEU A 334 7.72 8.25 -13.12
C LEU A 334 8.36 9.36 -12.26
N THR A 335 8.81 10.47 -12.85
CA THR A 335 9.33 11.65 -12.13
C THR A 335 8.32 12.78 -11.94
N ASP A 336 7.17 12.76 -12.62
CA ASP A 336 6.10 13.77 -12.48
C ASP A 336 4.71 13.19 -12.88
N PRO A 337 4.17 12.20 -12.14
CA PRO A 337 2.95 11.46 -12.52
C PRO A 337 1.64 12.19 -12.17
N ASP A 338 0.53 11.79 -12.82
CA ASP A 338 -0.83 12.23 -12.48
C ASP A 338 -1.88 11.09 -12.45
N LEU A 339 -3.14 11.43 -12.17
CA LEU A 339 -4.28 10.49 -12.13
C LEU A 339 -4.72 9.98 -13.52
N GLU A 340 -4.48 10.73 -14.60
CA GLU A 340 -4.70 10.23 -15.96
C GLU A 340 -3.66 9.15 -16.31
N ASP A 341 -2.48 9.22 -15.69
CA ASP A 341 -1.36 8.30 -15.86
C ASP A 341 -1.49 6.93 -15.17
N LEU A 342 -2.42 6.77 -14.24
CA LEU A 342 -2.73 5.48 -13.62
C LEU A 342 -3.19 4.41 -14.65
N SER A 343 -2.79 3.16 -14.43
CA SER A 343 -3.28 1.99 -15.17
C SER A 343 -4.72 1.60 -14.75
N GLU A 344 -5.27 0.50 -15.27
CA GLU A 344 -6.51 -0.08 -14.75
C GLU A 344 -6.38 -0.47 -13.27
N TYR A 345 -5.25 -1.08 -12.89
CA TYR A 345 -4.93 -1.43 -11.51
C TYR A 345 -4.71 -0.20 -10.62
N GLY A 346 -3.96 0.81 -11.10
CA GLY A 346 -3.78 2.06 -10.36
C GLY A 346 -5.10 2.80 -10.11
N LYS A 347 -6.00 2.80 -11.10
CA LYS A 347 -7.35 3.39 -10.98
C LYS A 347 -8.25 2.63 -10.02
N TRP A 348 -8.15 1.29 -9.94
CA TRP A 348 -8.80 0.51 -8.88
C TRP A 348 -8.22 0.86 -7.50
N LEU A 349 -6.90 0.89 -7.37
CA LEU A 349 -6.23 1.14 -6.09
C LEU A 349 -6.60 2.50 -5.49
N HIS A 350 -6.54 3.57 -6.30
CA HIS A 350 -6.97 4.92 -5.91
C HIS A 350 -8.41 4.93 -5.38
N GLN A 351 -9.34 4.26 -6.07
CA GLN A 351 -10.75 4.19 -5.66
C GLN A 351 -10.94 3.40 -4.35
N THR A 352 -10.20 2.30 -4.18
CA THR A 352 -10.26 1.44 -2.99
C THR A 352 -9.65 2.10 -1.76
N TYR A 353 -8.46 2.70 -1.85
CA TYR A 353 -7.85 3.42 -0.73
C TYR A 353 -8.67 4.65 -0.33
N ALA A 354 -9.21 5.42 -1.28
CA ALA A 354 -10.12 6.52 -0.98
C ALA A 354 -11.47 6.05 -0.36
N LYS A 355 -11.95 4.84 -0.68
CA LYS A 355 -13.11 4.19 -0.03
C LYS A 355 -12.79 3.87 1.43
N ASP A 356 -11.63 3.27 1.70
CA ASP A 356 -11.20 2.92 3.05
C ASP A 356 -10.89 4.15 3.92
N ALA A 357 -10.29 5.20 3.36
CA ALA A 357 -10.07 6.48 4.06
C ALA A 357 -11.38 7.05 4.64
N ARG A 358 -12.41 7.15 3.81
CA ARG A 358 -13.75 7.62 4.22
C ARG A 358 -14.40 6.69 5.26
N LEU A 359 -14.11 5.39 5.23
CA LEU A 359 -14.58 4.44 6.24
C LEU A 359 -13.86 4.61 7.59
N LYS A 360 -12.53 4.87 7.58
CA LYS A 360 -11.76 5.23 8.78
C LYS A 360 -12.34 6.50 9.44
N GLU A 361 -12.53 7.57 8.65
CA GLU A 361 -13.10 8.83 9.13
C GLU A 361 -14.51 8.66 9.70
N PHE A 362 -15.39 7.92 9.00
CA PHE A 362 -16.76 7.70 9.46
C PHE A 362 -16.81 6.94 10.79
N GLN A 363 -15.99 5.90 10.95
CA GLN A 363 -15.85 5.15 12.21
C GLN A 363 -15.40 6.07 13.35
N SER A 364 -14.28 6.79 13.17
CA SER A 364 -13.78 7.75 14.16
C SER A 364 -14.83 8.81 14.55
N SER A 365 -15.59 9.33 13.56
CA SER A 365 -16.66 10.31 13.79
C SER A 365 -17.86 9.78 14.57
N LYS A 366 -18.02 8.45 14.63
CA LYS A 366 -19.06 7.76 15.41
C LYS A 366 -18.57 7.47 16.82
N ASP A 367 -17.36 6.95 16.95
CA ASP A 367 -16.77 6.62 18.26
C ASP A 367 -16.66 7.89 19.13
N LEU A 368 -16.32 9.03 18.55
CA LEU A 368 -16.36 10.35 19.21
C LEU A 368 -17.76 10.72 19.76
N LYS A 369 -18.85 10.37 19.06
CA LYS A 369 -20.23 10.66 19.49
C LYS A 369 -20.70 9.70 20.59
N ASP A 370 -20.29 8.44 20.53
CA ASP A 370 -20.58 7.46 21.58
C ASP A 370 -19.78 7.79 22.87
N VAL A 371 -18.57 8.38 22.76
CA VAL A 371 -17.79 8.93 23.89
C VAL A 371 -18.49 10.15 24.53
N ASP A 372 -18.97 11.12 23.74
CA ASP A 372 -19.68 12.31 24.25
C ASP A 372 -20.98 11.94 25.00
N HIS A 373 -21.54 10.75 24.73
CA HIS A 373 -22.69 10.20 25.45
C HIS A 373 -22.34 9.35 26.70
N MET A 374 -21.07 9.00 26.96
CA MET A 374 -20.71 8.12 28.07
C MET A 374 -20.59 8.79 29.45
N ASP A 375 -20.45 10.11 29.56
CA ASP A 375 -20.26 10.81 30.84
C ASP A 375 -21.54 11.43 31.44
N LYS A 376 -22.49 10.57 31.85
CA LYS A 376 -23.48 10.85 32.92
C LYS A 376 -24.33 9.62 33.36
N LYS A 377 -24.32 9.37 34.68
CA LYS A 377 -25.31 8.60 35.48
C LYS A 377 -25.34 7.09 35.23
N THR A 378 -25.56 6.18 36.20
CA THR A 378 -25.98 6.21 37.62
C THR A 378 -27.34 6.84 37.97
N GLY A 379 -28.41 6.02 37.94
CA GLY A 379 -29.62 6.23 38.74
C GLY A 379 -30.97 6.00 38.03
N ASP A 380 -31.63 4.89 38.39
CA ASP A 380 -33.08 4.60 38.40
C ASP A 380 -34.09 5.49 37.63
N ASP A 381 -34.75 4.84 36.65
CA ASP A 381 -36.21 4.61 36.64
C ASP A 381 -37.18 5.82 36.69
N LYS A 382 -37.66 6.28 35.51
CA LYS A 382 -39.09 6.14 35.12
C LYS A 382 -39.50 6.67 33.72
N ASP A 383 -40.43 5.91 33.15
CA ASP A 383 -41.46 6.23 32.16
C ASP A 383 -42.01 7.68 32.15
N ASN A 384 -41.95 8.39 31.00
CA ASN A 384 -43.13 8.86 30.23
C ASN A 384 -42.76 9.71 28.99
N GLY A 385 -43.67 9.76 28.01
CA GLY A 385 -43.92 10.94 27.17
C GLY A 385 -43.12 11.10 25.87
N ILE A 386 -43.77 10.88 24.73
CA ILE A 386 -43.43 11.53 23.46
C ILE A 386 -44.23 12.83 23.37
N GLU A 387 -43.57 13.97 23.19
CA GLU A 387 -44.16 15.14 22.54
C GLU A 387 -43.06 16.01 21.91
N SER A 388 -43.41 16.84 20.92
CA SER A 388 -42.46 17.45 19.99
C SER A 388 -42.76 18.92 19.71
N ASP A 389 -41.77 19.79 19.90
CA ASP A 389 -41.62 21.13 19.29
C ASP A 389 -40.09 21.40 19.21
N VAL A 390 -39.43 21.73 18.09
CA VAL A 390 -39.63 22.73 17.01
C VAL A 390 -38.92 24.06 17.32
N PHE A 391 -38.31 24.64 16.26
CA PHE A 391 -37.28 25.70 16.22
C PHE A 391 -35.90 25.27 16.72
N SER A 392 -34.78 25.69 16.14
CA SER A 392 -34.32 26.05 14.78
C SER A 392 -32.93 26.66 14.99
N ASP A 393 -31.99 26.38 14.10
CA ASP A 393 -31.50 27.38 13.13
C ASP A 393 -30.67 26.62 12.09
N GLU A 394 -30.51 27.21 10.91
CA GLU A 394 -30.06 26.52 9.69
C GLU A 394 -28.60 26.86 9.38
N GLU A 395 -27.77 25.85 9.11
CA GLU A 395 -26.58 26.00 8.25
C GLU A 395 -26.78 25.12 7.01
N GLU A 396 -26.66 25.73 5.83
CA GLU A 396 -27.02 25.11 4.55
C GLU A 396 -25.98 24.07 4.10
N VAL A 397 -26.43 22.85 3.82
CA VAL A 397 -25.70 21.89 2.96
C VAL A 397 -26.58 21.60 1.75
N THR A 398 -26.28 22.25 0.63
CA THR A 398 -27.12 22.20 -0.58
C THR A 398 -26.86 20.93 -1.41
N ASP A 399 -27.47 19.82 -1.00
CA ASP A 399 -27.56 18.58 -1.81
C ASP A 399 -28.71 18.69 -2.84
N GLU A 400 -28.55 19.61 -3.80
CA GLU A 400 -29.48 19.76 -4.93
C GLU A 400 -28.93 19.10 -6.19
N SER A 401 -29.46 17.92 -6.53
CA SER A 401 -29.28 17.38 -7.89
C SER A 401 -29.95 18.32 -8.90
N GLU A 402 -29.26 18.61 -10.01
CA GLU A 402 -29.77 19.48 -11.09
C GLU A 402 -30.94 18.85 -11.89
N LEU A 403 -31.47 17.69 -11.47
CA LEU A 403 -32.51 16.93 -12.15
C LEU A 403 -33.82 16.83 -11.35
N GLU A 404 -34.94 16.96 -12.05
CA GLU A 404 -36.24 16.51 -11.56
C GLU A 404 -36.32 14.98 -11.67
N VAL A 405 -36.47 14.30 -10.54
CA VAL A 405 -36.54 12.84 -10.45
C VAL A 405 -37.96 12.38 -10.18
N SER A 406 -38.45 11.42 -10.96
CA SER A 406 -39.73 10.74 -10.73
C SER A 406 -39.56 9.23 -10.72
N ILE A 407 -40.20 8.56 -9.77
CA ILE A 407 -40.07 7.10 -9.55
C ILE A 407 -41.46 6.48 -9.58
N HIS A 408 -41.62 5.39 -10.32
CA HIS A 408 -42.92 4.79 -10.59
C HIS A 408 -42.91 3.28 -10.33
N GLU A 409 -43.54 2.85 -9.24
CA GLU A 409 -43.88 1.44 -9.01
C GLU A 409 -44.82 0.96 -10.13
N LYS A 410 -44.40 -0.08 -10.87
CA LYS A 410 -45.18 -0.66 -11.97
C LYS A 410 -45.92 -1.93 -11.54
N LYS A 411 -45.26 -2.74 -10.71
CA LYS A 411 -45.75 -4.04 -10.29
C LYS A 411 -45.02 -4.48 -9.02
N SER A 412 -45.75 -5.09 -8.09
CA SER A 412 -45.19 -5.78 -6.93
C SER A 412 -45.75 -7.20 -6.87
N TRP A 413 -44.97 -8.18 -6.40
CA TRP A 413 -45.39 -9.58 -6.24
C TRP A 413 -44.57 -10.29 -5.16
N GLU A 414 -45.13 -11.37 -4.61
CA GLU A 414 -44.46 -12.25 -3.64
C GLU A 414 -43.82 -13.46 -4.34
N LYS A 415 -42.63 -13.86 -3.90
CA LYS A 415 -41.92 -15.07 -4.31
C LYS A 415 -40.92 -15.45 -3.20
N ASP A 416 -40.85 -16.74 -2.85
CA ASP A 416 -39.88 -17.28 -1.89
C ASP A 416 -39.80 -16.46 -0.58
N ASP A 417 -40.96 -16.19 0.01
CA ASP A 417 -41.19 -15.36 1.22
C ASP A 417 -40.67 -13.90 1.17
N ARG A 418 -40.32 -13.39 -0.02
CA ARG A 418 -39.90 -11.99 -0.25
C ARG A 418 -40.84 -11.26 -1.22
N ILE A 419 -40.95 -9.94 -1.03
CA ILE A 419 -41.70 -9.01 -1.90
C ILE A 419 -40.73 -8.39 -2.91
N TYR A 420 -41.00 -8.65 -4.18
CA TYR A 420 -40.32 -8.11 -5.35
C TYR A 420 -41.13 -6.94 -5.90
N THR A 421 -40.50 -5.79 -6.14
CA THR A 421 -41.17 -4.59 -6.68
C THR A 421 -40.36 -3.97 -7.82
N GLN A 422 -41.01 -3.83 -8.98
CA GLN A 422 -40.47 -3.20 -10.17
C GLN A 422 -40.75 -1.70 -10.16
N TYR A 423 -39.71 -0.91 -10.37
CA TYR A 423 -39.75 0.53 -10.53
C TYR A 423 -39.18 0.94 -11.90
N GLU A 424 -39.72 2.02 -12.46
CA GLU A 424 -39.04 2.81 -13.49
C GLU A 424 -38.68 4.18 -12.91
N LEU A 425 -37.61 4.76 -13.43
CA LEU A 425 -37.08 6.08 -13.12
C LEU A 425 -37.23 6.98 -14.35
N GLU A 426 -37.83 8.16 -14.16
CA GLU A 426 -37.78 9.27 -15.10
C GLU A 426 -36.85 10.35 -14.53
N LEU A 427 -35.93 10.83 -15.35
CA LEU A 427 -35.09 12.00 -15.05
C LEU A 427 -35.41 13.10 -16.05
N LYS A 428 -35.61 14.33 -15.58
CA LYS A 428 -35.81 15.51 -16.43
C LYS A 428 -34.81 16.58 -16.05
N ASN A 429 -34.16 17.17 -17.04
CA ASN A 429 -33.30 18.34 -16.86
C ASN A 429 -34.13 19.63 -17.05
N PRO A 430 -34.53 20.36 -15.99
CA PRO A 430 -35.24 21.63 -16.11
C PRO A 430 -34.33 22.82 -16.46
N THR A 431 -33.01 22.64 -16.44
CA THR A 431 -32.03 23.72 -16.54
C THR A 431 -31.78 24.16 -17.99
N SER A 432 -30.99 25.22 -18.16
CA SER A 432 -30.48 25.70 -19.44
C SER A 432 -29.11 25.14 -19.84
N LYS A 433 -28.56 24.18 -19.09
CA LYS A 433 -27.27 23.52 -19.34
C LYS A 433 -27.44 22.03 -19.57
N THR A 434 -26.48 21.39 -20.24
CA THR A 434 -26.38 19.92 -20.31
C THR A 434 -25.89 19.39 -18.97
N VAL A 435 -26.68 18.55 -18.29
CA VAL A 435 -26.21 17.80 -17.11
C VAL A 435 -25.41 16.61 -17.61
N SER A 436 -24.20 16.41 -17.09
CA SER A 436 -23.33 15.27 -17.40
C SER A 436 -23.00 14.50 -16.12
N ASP A 437 -22.76 13.20 -16.25
CA ASP A 437 -22.22 12.33 -15.19
C ASP A 437 -23.07 12.35 -13.89
N TRP A 438 -24.40 12.40 -14.10
CA TRP A 438 -25.39 12.56 -13.04
C TRP A 438 -25.37 11.43 -12.02
N LYS A 439 -25.82 11.72 -10.80
CA LYS A 439 -25.95 10.76 -9.71
C LYS A 439 -27.24 11.05 -8.95
N GLU A 440 -28.10 10.06 -8.82
CA GLU A 440 -29.29 10.14 -7.95
C GLU A 440 -29.20 9.15 -6.81
N THR A 441 -29.80 9.50 -5.66
CA THR A 441 -29.87 8.63 -4.47
C THR A 441 -31.32 8.49 -4.05
N ILE A 442 -31.85 7.27 -4.09
CA ILE A 442 -33.23 6.96 -3.70
C ILE A 442 -33.23 6.26 -2.35
N ARG A 443 -33.77 6.88 -1.31
CA ARG A 443 -33.88 6.28 0.03
C ARG A 443 -35.22 5.56 0.20
N PHE A 444 -35.18 4.30 0.62
CA PHE A 444 -36.37 3.49 0.92
C PHE A 444 -36.58 3.36 2.44
N SER A 445 -37.77 2.92 2.84
CA SER A 445 -38.13 2.79 4.26
C SER A 445 -37.41 1.67 5.01
N LYS A 446 -36.73 0.76 4.30
CA LYS A 446 -36.01 -0.43 4.78
C LYS A 446 -34.94 -0.81 3.75
N SER A 447 -34.00 -1.68 4.13
CA SER A 447 -33.04 -2.33 3.23
C SER A 447 -33.70 -3.32 2.25
N PHE A 448 -32.97 -3.65 1.19
CA PHE A 448 -33.42 -4.46 0.05
C PHE A 448 -32.21 -5.03 -0.72
N THR A 449 -32.48 -5.89 -1.70
CA THR A 449 -31.48 -6.39 -2.67
C THR A 449 -31.98 -6.16 -4.09
N ILE A 450 -31.12 -5.79 -5.04
CA ILE A 450 -31.48 -5.72 -6.47
C ILE A 450 -31.63 -7.15 -7.01
N ASP A 451 -32.73 -7.42 -7.70
CA ASP A 451 -32.98 -8.68 -8.43
C ASP A 451 -32.60 -8.52 -9.92
N GLN A 452 -32.99 -7.40 -10.53
CA GLN A 452 -32.68 -7.03 -11.92
C GLN A 452 -32.58 -5.51 -12.03
N SER A 453 -31.81 -5.03 -13.01
CA SER A 453 -31.72 -3.61 -13.34
C SER A 453 -31.27 -3.40 -14.79
N TRP A 454 -31.61 -2.28 -15.39
CA TRP A 454 -31.22 -1.92 -16.75
C TRP A 454 -31.05 -0.41 -16.94
N ASN A 455 -30.26 -0.05 -17.97
CA ASN A 455 -30.01 1.32 -18.44
C ASN A 455 -29.41 2.31 -17.42
N ALA A 456 -28.90 1.83 -16.29
CA ALA A 456 -28.09 2.60 -15.35
C ALA A 456 -27.20 1.65 -14.54
N VAL A 457 -26.19 2.19 -13.85
CA VAL A 457 -25.39 1.49 -12.84
C VAL A 457 -26.03 1.75 -11.48
N PHE A 458 -26.21 0.69 -10.70
CA PHE A 458 -26.91 0.72 -9.42
C PHE A 458 -26.02 0.22 -8.28
N THR A 459 -26.06 0.88 -7.12
CA THR A 459 -25.30 0.49 -5.93
C THR A 459 -26.17 0.64 -4.68
N ILE A 460 -26.09 -0.29 -3.73
CA ILE A 460 -26.88 -0.26 -2.48
C ILE A 460 -26.01 0.24 -1.33
N ASN A 461 -26.56 1.12 -0.50
CA ASN A 461 -25.99 1.58 0.77
C ASN A 461 -27.07 1.49 1.85
N ASP A 462 -27.13 0.37 2.59
CA ASP A 462 -28.23 -0.03 3.49
C ASP A 462 -29.64 0.09 2.87
N ASN A 463 -30.31 1.22 3.07
CA ASN A 463 -31.65 1.52 2.56
C ASN A 463 -31.65 2.56 1.42
N GLU A 464 -30.48 2.88 0.86
CA GLU A 464 -30.30 3.80 -0.25
C GLU A 464 -29.90 3.06 -1.53
N LEU A 465 -30.51 3.47 -2.64
CA LEU A 465 -30.15 3.04 -3.99
C LEU A 465 -29.49 4.21 -4.70
N ILE A 466 -28.17 4.14 -4.89
CA ILE A 466 -27.41 5.09 -5.69
C ILE A 466 -27.49 4.67 -7.15
N ILE A 467 -27.80 5.61 -8.04
CA ILE A 467 -27.98 5.40 -9.47
C ILE A 467 -27.05 6.34 -10.24
N LYS A 468 -26.32 5.79 -11.20
CA LYS A 468 -25.40 6.50 -12.11
C LYS A 468 -25.71 6.11 -13.56
N PRO A 469 -25.34 6.94 -14.56
CA PRO A 469 -25.50 6.60 -15.97
C PRO A 469 -24.65 5.41 -16.41
N VAL A 470 -24.98 4.92 -17.61
CA VAL A 470 -24.12 4.17 -18.52
C VAL A 470 -23.74 5.07 -19.71
N ASP A 471 -22.68 4.75 -20.44
CA ASP A 471 -22.03 5.63 -21.44
C ASP A 471 -22.99 6.45 -22.32
N TRP A 472 -24.00 5.78 -22.90
CA TRP A 472 -24.95 6.38 -23.85
C TRP A 472 -25.95 7.35 -23.21
N ASN A 473 -26.13 7.29 -21.89
CA ASN A 473 -27.08 8.11 -21.13
C ASN A 473 -26.42 8.99 -20.05
N SER A 474 -25.08 9.10 -20.11
CA SER A 474 -24.23 9.99 -19.31
C SER A 474 -24.61 11.48 -19.39
N LYS A 475 -25.37 11.91 -20.40
CA LYS A 475 -25.72 13.32 -20.63
C LYS A 475 -27.22 13.52 -20.86
N ILE A 476 -27.77 14.55 -20.24
CA ILE A 476 -29.17 14.97 -20.37
C ILE A 476 -29.17 16.44 -20.80
N GLU A 477 -29.60 16.71 -22.03
CA GLU A 477 -29.61 18.06 -22.61
C GLU A 477 -30.68 18.99 -21.97
N PRO A 478 -30.58 20.33 -22.10
CA PRO A 478 -31.56 21.26 -21.57
C PRO A 478 -33.00 20.91 -21.97
N ASN A 479 -33.90 20.78 -21.00
CA ASN A 479 -35.31 20.38 -21.17
C ASN A 479 -35.53 18.94 -21.70
N GLN A 480 -34.48 18.11 -21.79
CA GLN A 480 -34.60 16.70 -22.14
C GLN A 480 -35.19 15.88 -20.98
N LYS A 481 -35.94 14.84 -21.35
CA LYS A 481 -36.31 13.72 -20.48
C LYS A 481 -35.47 12.48 -20.79
N MET A 482 -35.20 11.71 -19.75
CA MET A 482 -34.68 10.35 -19.81
C MET A 482 -35.68 9.41 -19.17
N GLU A 483 -36.06 8.39 -19.91
CA GLU A 483 -37.03 7.35 -19.56
C GLU A 483 -36.35 5.98 -19.83
N ASP A 484 -37.03 4.87 -19.52
CA ASP A 484 -36.49 3.49 -19.66
C ASP A 484 -35.27 3.14 -18.77
N ILE A 485 -35.03 3.89 -17.68
CA ILE A 485 -34.21 3.40 -16.56
C ILE A 485 -35.13 2.60 -15.63
N GLY A 486 -34.73 1.38 -15.24
CA GLY A 486 -35.61 0.53 -14.42
C GLY A 486 -34.89 -0.56 -13.64
N PHE A 487 -35.54 -1.02 -12.58
CA PHE A 487 -34.98 -1.95 -11.61
C PHE A 487 -36.06 -2.70 -10.82
N ILE A 488 -35.73 -3.89 -10.32
CA ILE A 488 -36.55 -4.73 -9.47
C ILE A 488 -35.83 -4.91 -8.14
N LEU A 489 -36.47 -4.52 -7.02
CA LEU A 489 -35.95 -4.70 -5.67
C LEU A 489 -36.70 -5.83 -4.96
N ALA A 490 -35.96 -6.74 -4.33
CA ALA A 490 -36.46 -7.78 -3.45
C ALA A 490 -36.26 -7.36 -1.97
N SER A 491 -37.29 -7.57 -1.15
CA SER A 491 -37.38 -7.04 0.20
C SER A 491 -38.30 -7.88 1.08
N ASP A 492 -38.07 -7.93 2.38
CA ASP A 492 -38.80 -8.85 3.28
C ASP A 492 -40.17 -8.27 3.73
N SER A 493 -40.49 -7.06 3.28
CA SER A 493 -41.80 -6.40 3.45
C SER A 493 -41.86 -5.16 2.54
N LYS A 494 -43.06 -4.74 2.13
CA LYS A 494 -43.21 -3.68 1.12
C LYS A 494 -42.45 -2.39 1.49
N LEU A 495 -41.54 -2.01 0.60
CA LEU A 495 -40.80 -0.76 0.66
C LEU A 495 -41.74 0.44 0.41
N ASN A 496 -41.46 1.55 1.10
CA ASN A 496 -42.03 2.85 0.82
C ASN A 496 -40.88 3.79 0.45
N LEU A 497 -41.07 4.64 -0.55
CA LEU A 497 -40.11 5.69 -0.89
C LEU A 497 -40.09 6.74 0.23
N ARG A 498 -38.90 7.08 0.71
CA ARG A 498 -38.65 8.36 1.38
C ARG A 498 -38.21 9.33 0.29
N LEU A 499 -39.16 10.12 -0.22
CA LEU A 499 -38.83 11.27 -1.06
C LEU A 499 -37.97 12.26 -0.25
N ARG A 500 -37.16 13.05 -0.98
CA ARG A 500 -36.10 13.95 -0.47
C ARG A 500 -36.49 14.62 0.86
#